data_AF-S9VW65-F1
#
_entry.id   AF-S9VW65-F1
#
_cell.length_a   1.000
_cell.length_b   1.000
_cell.length_c   1.000
_cell.angle_alpha   90.00
_cell.angle_beta   90.00
_cell.angle_gamma   90.00
#
_symmetry.space_group_name_H-M   'P 1'
#
loop_
_entity.id
_entity.type
_entity.pdbx_description
1 polymer ?
#
loop_
_entity_poly.entity_id
_entity_poly.type
_entity_poly.pdbx_seq_one_letter_code
_entity_poly.pdbx_strand_id
1 'polypeptide(L)'
;MDNQQLHIELDNAVREFRDGLQELSKQETHLKVVTHEQIQATLAWVNGEWEWEWEEKQGDGCTKKKFPSCESALLTISPSFQRWFHGQLESRLSSLF
;
A
#
# COMPACT_ATOMS: atom_id res chain seq x y z
N MET A 1 -10.60 17.49 11.19
CA MET A 1 -9.58 16.53 11.65
C MET A 1 -8.40 16.64 10.70
N ASP A 2 -7.20 16.59 11.25
CA ASP A 2 -6.00 17.22 10.71
C ASP A 2 -5.50 16.59 9.39
N ASN A 3 -5.36 17.41 8.34
CA ASN A 3 -4.81 16.99 7.04
C ASN A 3 -3.31 16.62 7.17
N GLN A 4 -2.65 17.06 8.25
CA GLN A 4 -1.26 16.73 8.52
C GLN A 4 -1.01 15.24 8.78
N GLN A 5 -1.88 14.55 9.53
CA GLN A 5 -1.72 13.12 9.79
C GLN A 5 -1.80 12.31 8.50
N LEU A 6 -2.76 12.65 7.62
CA LEU A 6 -2.88 12.03 6.30
C LEU A 6 -1.56 12.11 5.53
N HIS A 7 -0.97 13.30 5.41
CA HIS A 7 0.27 13.45 4.68
C HIS A 7 1.44 12.68 5.29
N ILE A 8 1.53 12.61 6.63
CA ILE A 8 2.54 11.81 7.36
C ILE A 8 2.39 10.33 7.00
N GLU A 9 1.18 9.79 7.07
CA GLU A 9 0.92 8.37 6.76
C GLU A 9 1.24 8.05 5.29
N LEU A 10 0.84 8.93 4.36
CA LEU A 10 1.16 8.77 2.94
C LEU A 10 2.68 8.80 2.69
N ASP A 11 3.42 9.72 3.33
CA ASP A 11 4.87 9.83 3.18
C ASP A 11 5.61 8.62 3.77
N ASN A 12 5.18 8.16 4.95
CA ASN A 12 5.75 6.96 5.59
C ASN A 12 5.55 5.72 4.70
N ALA A 13 4.34 5.52 4.18
CA ALA A 13 4.04 4.40 3.31
C ALA A 13 4.89 4.41 2.03
N VAL A 14 5.07 5.58 1.39
CA VAL A 14 5.95 5.69 0.21
C VAL A 14 7.39 5.36 0.57
N ARG A 15 7.91 5.92 1.67
CA ARG A 15 9.29 5.68 2.10
C ARG A 15 9.55 4.21 2.41
N GLU A 16 8.58 3.51 3.00
CA GLU A 16 8.76 2.14 3.48
C GLU A 16 8.52 1.09 2.40
N PHE A 17 7.55 1.31 1.51
CA PHE A 17 7.02 0.22 0.66
C PHE A 17 7.23 0.41 -0.84
N ARG A 18 7.75 1.56 -1.28
CA ARG A 18 7.93 1.86 -2.71
C ARG A 18 8.72 0.79 -3.46
N ASP A 19 9.80 0.30 -2.87
CA ASP A 19 10.72 -0.62 -3.54
C ASP A 19 10.16 -2.04 -3.69
N GLY A 20 9.06 -2.36 -2.99
CA GLY A 20 8.35 -3.63 -3.13
C GLY A 20 7.27 -3.65 -4.21
N LEU A 21 7.10 -2.54 -4.93
CA LEU A 21 6.04 -2.32 -5.90
C LEU A 21 6.62 -1.83 -7.24
N GLN A 22 5.83 -1.92 -8.30
CA GLN A 22 6.21 -1.34 -9.59
C GLN A 22 6.09 0.19 -9.57
N GLU A 23 5.02 0.70 -8.99
CA GLU A 23 4.84 2.12 -8.75
C GLU A 23 4.13 2.32 -7.40
N LEU A 24 4.67 3.24 -6.60
CA LEU A 24 3.98 3.79 -5.44
C LEU A 24 4.19 5.29 -5.46
N SER A 25 3.14 6.06 -5.73
CA SER A 25 3.22 7.51 -5.84
C SER A 25 2.19 8.19 -4.93
N LYS A 26 2.66 9.18 -4.17
CA LYS A 26 1.80 9.99 -3.31
C LYS A 26 1.05 11.03 -4.15
N GLN A 27 -0.26 11.04 -3.98
CA GLN A 27 -1.17 12.11 -4.42
C GLN A 27 -1.57 12.96 -3.19
N GLU A 28 -2.35 14.01 -3.42
CA GLU A 28 -2.77 14.92 -2.34
C GLU A 28 -3.50 14.19 -1.20
N THR A 29 -4.36 13.22 -1.55
CA THR A 29 -5.26 12.56 -0.59
C THR A 29 -5.10 11.04 -0.49
N HIS A 30 -4.28 10.44 -1.34
CA HIS A 30 -4.16 8.99 -1.46
C HIS A 30 -2.81 8.58 -2.07
N LEU A 31 -2.51 7.29 -2.06
CA LEU A 31 -1.43 6.68 -2.82
C LEU A 31 -2.01 6.03 -4.06
N LYS A 32 -1.37 6.27 -5.21
CA LYS A 32 -1.54 5.43 -6.38
C LYS A 32 -0.59 4.25 -6.27
N VAL A 33 -1.13 3.05 -6.42
CA VAL A 33 -0.39 1.80 -6.30
C VAL A 33 -0.48 1.03 -7.60
N VAL A 34 0.69 0.61 -8.10
CA VAL A 34 0.81 -0.35 -9.21
C VAL A 34 1.70 -1.49 -8.74
N THR A 35 1.14 -2.69 -8.67
CA THR A 35 1.87 -3.90 -8.28
C THR A 35 2.61 -4.50 -9.47
N HIS A 36 3.58 -5.39 -9.24
CA HIS A 36 4.27 -6.10 -10.34
C HIS A 36 3.34 -7.04 -11.11
N GLU A 37 2.23 -7.47 -10.49
CA GLU A 37 1.15 -8.19 -11.15
C GLU A 37 0.28 -7.31 -12.08
N GLN A 38 0.65 -6.03 -12.27
CA GLN A 38 -0.12 -5.04 -13.03
C GLN A 38 -1.48 -4.68 -12.42
N ILE A 39 -1.66 -4.91 -11.11
CA ILE A 39 -2.84 -4.46 -10.38
C ILE A 39 -2.70 -2.95 -10.11
N GLN A 40 -3.73 -2.18 -10.44
CA GLN A 40 -3.78 -0.74 -10.19
C GLN A 40 -4.89 -0.41 -9.20
N ALA A 41 -4.60 0.51 -8.29
CA ALA A 41 -5.54 0.90 -7.26
C ALA A 41 -5.10 2.16 -6.52
N THR A 42 -6.01 2.64 -5.68
CA THR A 42 -5.80 3.76 -4.79
C THR A 42 -5.87 3.33 -3.33
N LEU A 43 -4.94 3.82 -2.52
CA LEU A 43 -4.91 3.66 -1.06
C LEU A 43 -5.10 5.02 -0.39
N ALA A 44 -6.22 5.21 0.30
CA ALA A 44 -6.49 6.41 1.07
C ALA A 44 -6.42 6.13 2.57
N TRP A 45 -5.92 7.09 3.35
CA TRP A 45 -6.00 7.02 4.80
C TRP A 45 -7.23 7.81 5.27
N VAL A 46 -8.22 7.11 5.82
CA VAL A 46 -9.52 7.67 6.16
C VAL A 46 -9.87 7.25 7.59
N ASN A 47 -10.07 8.23 8.47
CA ASN A 47 -10.50 8.02 9.86
C ASN A 47 -9.66 7.01 10.67
N GLY A 48 -8.36 6.92 10.40
CA GLY A 48 -7.47 5.99 11.12
C GLY A 48 -7.34 4.61 10.50
N GLU A 49 -7.93 4.38 9.32
CA GLU A 49 -7.84 3.13 8.57
C GLU A 49 -7.36 3.38 7.14
N TRP A 50 -6.75 2.37 6.53
CA TRP A 50 -6.40 2.39 5.11
C TRP A 50 -7.55 1.82 4.28
N GLU A 51 -8.08 2.62 3.38
CA GLU A 51 -9.09 2.21 2.41
C GLU A 51 -8.46 1.95 1.06
N TRP A 52 -8.62 0.71 0.59
CA TRP A 52 -8.19 0.25 -0.71
C TRP A 52 -9.37 0.28 -1.69
N GLU A 53 -9.15 0.86 -2.86
CA GLU A 53 -10.11 0.95 -3.94
C GLU A 53 -9.45 0.52 -5.25
N TRP A 54 -9.98 -0.54 -5.86
CA TRP A 54 -9.47 -1.09 -7.12
C TRP A 54 -9.86 -0.20 -8.28
N GLU A 55 -8.92 0.06 -9.19
CA GLU A 55 -9.24 0.63 -10.50
C GLU A 55 -9.70 -0.49 -11.44
N GLU A 56 -10.87 -1.08 -11.20
CA GLU A 56 -11.41 -2.07 -12.12
C GLU A 56 -11.95 -1.42 -13.40
N LYS A 57 -11.51 -1.97 -14.55
CA LYS A 57 -12.10 -1.70 -15.85
C LYS A 57 -13.49 -2.33 -15.91
N GLN A 58 -14.52 -1.46 -15.89
CA GLN A 58 -15.90 -1.72 -16.30
C GLN A 58 -16.66 -2.85 -15.56
N GLY A 59 -17.63 -2.44 -14.74
CA GLY A 59 -18.96 -3.06 -14.81
C GLY A 59 -19.53 -3.58 -13.49
N ASP A 60 -18.73 -3.80 -12.46
CA ASP A 60 -19.24 -4.25 -11.17
C ASP A 60 -18.75 -3.35 -10.04
N GLY A 61 -19.57 -3.20 -9.01
CA GLY A 61 -19.47 -2.12 -8.02
C GLY A 61 -18.07 -1.91 -7.46
N CYS A 62 -17.68 -0.64 -7.31
CA CYS A 62 -16.44 -0.26 -6.63
C CYS A 62 -16.41 -0.89 -5.23
N THR A 63 -15.59 -1.92 -5.06
CA THR A 63 -15.45 -2.63 -3.79
C THR A 63 -14.34 -1.98 -2.99
N LYS A 64 -14.72 -1.12 -2.04
CA LYS A 64 -13.80 -0.56 -1.06
C LYS A 64 -13.52 -1.60 0.03
N LYS A 65 -12.24 -1.84 0.32
CA LYS A 65 -11.82 -2.68 1.44
C LYS A 65 -11.07 -1.85 2.46
N LYS A 66 -11.40 -2.02 3.74
CA LYS A 66 -10.72 -1.38 4.86
C LYS A 66 -9.64 -2.30 5.41
N PHE A 67 -8.52 -1.70 5.76
CA PHE A 67 -7.36 -2.37 6.31
C PHE A 67 -6.82 -1.58 7.51
N PRO A 68 -6.34 -2.27 8.57
CA PRO A 68 -5.77 -1.61 9.73
C PRO A 68 -4.42 -0.95 9.45
N SER A 69 -3.71 -1.37 8.40
CA SER A 69 -2.41 -0.82 8.01
C SER A 69 -2.19 -0.87 6.49
N CYS A 70 -1.33 0.03 5.98
CA CYS A 70 -0.92 0.04 4.57
C CYS A 70 -0.29 -1.30 4.17
N GLU A 71 0.61 -1.81 5.02
CA GLU A 71 1.26 -3.11 4.86
C GLU A 71 0.22 -4.23 4.66
N SER A 72 -0.80 -4.33 5.53
CA SER A 72 -1.80 -5.39 5.43
C SER A 72 -2.62 -5.32 4.13
N ALA A 73 -2.87 -4.11 3.63
CA ALA A 73 -3.48 -3.93 2.33
C ALA A 73 -2.56 -4.47 1.23
N LEU A 74 -1.29 -4.03 1.21
CA LEU A 74 -0.29 -4.43 0.20
C LEU A 74 0.01 -5.94 0.21
N LEU A 75 0.08 -6.56 1.39
CA LEU A 75 0.26 -8.00 1.55
C LEU A 75 -0.93 -8.81 1.00
N THR A 76 -2.15 -8.28 1.15
CA THR A 76 -3.37 -8.97 0.69
C THR A 76 -3.50 -8.96 -0.83
N ILE A 77 -3.05 -7.89 -1.48
CA ILE A 77 -3.28 -7.64 -2.91
C ILE A 77 -2.15 -8.14 -3.81
N SER A 78 -0.91 -8.23 -3.31
CA SER A 78 0.28 -8.40 -4.15
C SER A 78 1.18 -9.50 -3.59
N PRO A 79 1.14 -10.71 -4.20
CA PRO A 79 2.04 -11.79 -3.84
C PRO A 79 3.52 -11.46 -4.08
N SER A 80 3.86 -10.58 -5.02
CA SER A 80 5.23 -10.07 -5.21
C SER A 80 5.66 -9.18 -4.06
N PHE A 81 4.81 -8.25 -3.63
CA PHE A 81 5.07 -7.43 -2.45
C PHE A 81 5.29 -8.29 -1.20
N GLN A 82 4.45 -9.30 -0.98
CA GLN A 82 4.60 -10.23 0.15
C GLN A 82 5.97 -10.92 0.16
N ARG A 83 6.42 -11.42 -0.98
CA ARG A 83 7.74 -12.07 -1.11
C ARG A 83 8.88 -11.08 -0.87
N TRP A 84 8.78 -9.88 -1.43
CA TRP A 84 9.76 -8.82 -1.21
C TRP A 84 9.86 -8.44 0.28
N PHE A 85 8.71 -8.23 0.93
CA PHE A 85 8.64 -7.82 2.33
C PHE A 85 9.21 -8.89 3.26
N HIS A 86 8.86 -10.16 3.04
CA HIS A 86 9.47 -11.26 3.78
C HIS A 86 10.99 -11.33 3.56
N GLY A 87 11.48 -11.09 2.34
CA GLY A 87 12.92 -11.02 2.06
C GLY A 87 13.63 -9.90 2.84
N GLN A 88 12.99 -8.74 3.04
CA GLN A 88 13.51 -7.66 3.89
C GLN A 88 13.61 -8.10 5.36
N LEU A 89 12.61 -8.83 5.86
CA LEU A 89 12.61 -9.36 7.22
C LEU A 89 13.71 -10.41 7.42
N GLU A 90 13.82 -11.37 6.50
CA GLU A 90 14.84 -12.41 6.53
C GLU A 90 16.26 -11.83 6.48
N SER A 91 16.49 -10.81 5.64
CA SER A 91 17.79 -10.13 5.57
C SER A 91 18.15 -9.45 6.90
N ARG A 92 17.19 -8.77 7.54
CA ARG A 92 17.40 -8.14 8.85
C ARG A 92 17.66 -9.17 9.94
N LEU A 93 16.91 -10.27 9.96
CA LEU A 93 17.12 -11.36 10.92
C LEU A 93 18.50 -12.02 10.74
N SER A 94 18.91 -12.22 9.49
CA SER A 94 20.22 -12.81 9.18
C SER A 94 21.38 -11.89 9.58
N SER A 95 21.19 -10.57 9.56
CA SER A 95 22.21 -9.60 9.99
C SER A 95 22.46 -9.55 11.51
N LEU A 96 21.61 -10.22 12.30
CA LEU A 96 21.75 -10.31 13.75
C LEU A 96 22.60 -11.49 14.22
N PHE A 97 23.00 -12.38 13.30
CA PHE A 97 23.82 -13.58 13.55
C PHE A 97 25.14 -13.50 12.78
#